data_AF-A0A4S9SMK8-F1
#
_entry.id   AF-A0A4S9SMK8-F1
#
_cell.length_a   1.000
_cell.length_b   1.000
_cell.length_c   1.000
_cell.angle_alpha   90.00
_cell.angle_beta   90.00
_cell.angle_gamma   90.00
#
_symmetry.space_group_name_H-M   'P 1'
#
loop_
_entity.id
_entity.type
_entity.pdbx_description
1 polymer ?
#
loop_
_entity_poly.entity_id
_entity_poly.type
_entity_poly.pdbx_seq_one_letter_code
_entity_poly.pdbx_strand_id
1 'polypeptide(L)'
;MPSEKKRIAIVGSGCAGLGAAWALQNTDHEVHVFEKSDRLGGHTNTQTFTHGKHSTPVDTGFIVMNSATYPNLIRFLNHVKVPISPTLMTFSVSRNHGEFEWSGSGEGIFAQRENIFKPRMWRMIFDIIRFNQFALDLLTEDDSSRTDQTVGHYLEEEGYSQAFKDDYLIPMTAAVWSTSPDKTSLEFPVLTLVRFMWNHHLLSTIAARPTWLTIKDGSQKYIDAIVRSSDPRRFHFHTSTPITGVTRMNQNGKSVVEVSYKSPLSGTQESSTFDHVIMACHGDDILPLLSAKSRVPPSDKEQEILGAFQTSENVAYLHSDLSLMPLRRPVFTAWNYLTTSAPSKLKHPAGVSLTYWMNLLQHIPESKFGPVLVTMNPPHEPAPEKTQGKFIYRHPLYTPAAVRSQNRMGEIQNTSGISYCGAWTKYGFHEDGFSSGLKVAIDHLGATLPFEFKDSTFSRGKAPQLNMMDHAVRTAVIWIMKFASLVSFFFSLPPVAFMLSIFLGVLDRVFGIKVKLD
;
A
#
# COMPACT_ATOMS: atom_id res chain seq x y z
N MET A 1 39.94 -0.56 -0.53
CA MET A 1 40.37 0.80 -0.15
C MET A 1 39.20 1.46 0.56
N PRO A 2 39.39 2.25 1.62
CA PRO A 2 38.30 3.06 2.18
C PRO A 2 37.71 3.93 1.06
N SER A 3 36.39 4.07 0.99
CA SER A 3 35.76 5.00 0.03
C SER A 3 36.23 6.44 0.33
N GLU A 4 36.41 7.25 -0.71
CA GLU A 4 36.69 8.69 -0.53
C GLU A 4 35.58 9.31 0.32
N LYS A 5 35.94 10.05 1.38
CA LYS A 5 34.96 10.77 2.20
C LYS A 5 34.19 11.74 1.31
N LYS A 6 32.86 11.75 1.47
CA LYS A 6 31.92 12.55 0.67
C LYS A 6 30.97 13.29 1.58
N ARG A 7 30.50 14.45 1.12
CA ARG A 7 29.39 15.19 1.70
C ARG A 7 28.11 14.86 0.93
N ILE A 8 27.11 14.33 1.62
CA ILE A 8 25.92 13.72 1.03
C ILE A 8 24.68 14.48 1.52
N ALA A 9 23.82 14.90 0.60
CA ALA A 9 22.48 15.36 0.95
C ALA A 9 21.44 14.26 0.69
N ILE A 10 20.51 14.08 1.63
CA ILE A 10 19.34 13.22 1.51
C ILE A 10 18.11 14.12 1.53
N VAL A 11 17.37 14.16 0.42
CA VAL A 11 16.18 15.00 0.25
C VAL A 11 14.94 14.18 0.61
N GLY A 12 14.41 14.43 1.81
CA GLY A 12 13.27 13.72 2.40
C GLY A 12 13.69 12.75 3.50
N SER A 13 12.98 12.79 4.63
CA SER A 13 13.22 11.94 5.80
C SER A 13 12.19 10.81 5.97
N GLY A 14 11.54 10.41 4.88
CA GLY A 14 10.72 9.20 4.86
C GLY A 14 11.54 7.94 5.12
N CYS A 15 10.89 6.78 5.09
CA CYS A 15 11.56 5.49 5.32
C CYS A 15 12.76 5.24 4.40
N ALA A 16 12.73 5.70 3.15
CA ALA A 16 13.85 5.61 2.22
C ALA A 16 15.04 6.47 2.65
N GLY A 17 14.81 7.74 2.95
CA GLY A 17 15.88 8.65 3.37
C GLY A 17 16.49 8.24 4.71
N LEU A 18 15.67 7.82 5.68
CA LEU A 18 16.14 7.31 6.96
C LEU A 18 16.84 5.95 6.84
N GLY A 19 16.38 5.08 5.93
CA GLY A 19 17.09 3.84 5.61
C GLY A 19 18.48 4.10 5.06
N ALA A 20 18.60 5.02 4.09
CA ALA A 20 19.89 5.45 3.56
C ALA A 20 20.79 6.09 4.65
N ALA A 21 20.24 7.01 5.45
CA ALA A 21 20.98 7.65 6.54
C ALA A 21 21.50 6.63 7.56
N TRP A 22 20.67 5.67 7.98
CA TRP A 22 21.07 4.62 8.89
C TRP A 22 22.19 3.73 8.31
N ALA A 23 22.05 3.30 7.06
CA ALA A 23 23.08 2.49 6.40
C ALA A 23 24.43 3.23 6.31
N LEU A 24 24.41 4.54 6.05
CA LEU A 24 25.62 5.36 5.95
C LEU A 24 26.33 5.59 7.30
N GLN A 25 25.71 5.24 8.44
CA GLN A 25 26.32 5.45 9.76
C GLN A 25 27.68 4.76 9.93
N ASN A 26 27.90 3.64 9.23
CA ASN A 26 29.14 2.88 9.27
C ASN A 26 30.19 3.30 8.22
N THR A 27 29.93 4.40 7.52
CA THR A 27 30.89 5.02 6.60
C THR A 27 31.47 6.28 7.23
N ASP A 28 32.52 6.84 6.62
CA ASP A 28 33.13 8.12 7.05
C ASP A 28 32.46 9.35 6.42
N HIS A 29 31.39 9.16 5.64
CA HIS A 29 30.68 10.25 4.97
C HIS A 29 30.04 11.23 5.96
N GLU A 30 29.94 12.49 5.52
CA GLU A 30 29.14 13.54 6.17
C GLU A 30 27.77 13.56 5.49
N VAL A 31 26.70 13.46 6.27
CA VAL A 31 25.33 13.24 5.79
C VAL A 31 24.41 14.33 6.32
N HIS A 32 23.75 15.03 5.39
CA HIS A 32 22.72 16.02 5.68
C HIS A 32 21.36 15.50 5.22
N VAL A 33 20.43 15.31 6.15
CA VAL A 33 19.04 14.91 5.84
C VAL A 33 18.16 16.15 5.90
N PHE A 34 17.51 16.49 4.79
CA PHE A 34 16.62 17.63 4.69
C PHE A 34 15.16 17.17 4.67
N GLU A 35 14.34 17.77 5.53
CA GLU A 35 12.92 17.48 5.66
C GLU A 35 12.11 18.77 5.64
N LYS A 36 11.05 18.78 4.81
CA LYS A 36 10.16 19.93 4.68
C LYS A 36 9.25 20.10 5.89
N SER A 37 8.85 19.01 6.53
CA SER A 37 8.06 19.04 7.76
C SER A 37 8.90 19.42 8.97
N ASP A 38 8.25 19.87 10.03
CA ASP A 38 8.80 20.05 11.37
C ASP A 38 9.22 18.75 12.09
N ARG A 39 9.01 17.59 11.48
CA ARG A 39 9.31 16.28 12.04
C ARG A 39 9.90 15.34 10.98
N LEU A 40 10.70 14.38 11.43
CA LEU A 40 11.18 13.30 10.58
C LEU A 40 10.10 12.23 10.36
N GLY A 41 10.26 11.42 9.31
CA GLY A 41 9.54 10.15 9.16
C GLY A 41 8.49 10.07 8.05
N GLY A 42 8.01 11.21 7.54
CA GLY A 42 6.98 11.24 6.50
C GLY A 42 5.73 10.45 6.89
N HIS A 43 5.40 9.38 6.16
CA HIS A 43 4.28 8.47 6.47
C HIS A 43 4.45 7.67 7.78
N THR A 44 5.65 7.61 8.35
CA THR A 44 5.83 7.15 9.74
C THR A 44 5.34 8.27 10.65
N ASN A 45 4.17 8.10 11.25
CA ASN A 45 3.53 9.16 12.03
C ASN A 45 2.80 8.60 13.25
N THR A 46 3.47 8.68 14.41
CA THR A 46 2.87 8.31 15.70
C THR A 46 2.33 9.55 16.40
N GLN A 47 1.06 9.51 16.76
CA GLN A 47 0.32 10.59 17.40
C GLN A 47 -0.07 10.20 18.82
N THR A 48 -0.29 11.18 19.70
CA THR A 48 -0.81 10.90 21.04
C THR A 48 -2.32 10.94 21.01
N PHE A 49 -2.97 9.82 21.35
CA PHE A 49 -4.41 9.76 21.58
C PHE A 49 -4.71 9.87 23.07
N THR A 50 -5.69 10.69 23.43
CA THR A 50 -6.07 10.96 24.82
C THR A 50 -7.50 10.54 25.11
N HIS A 51 -7.73 9.95 26.28
CA HIS A 51 -9.07 9.61 26.77
C HIS A 51 -9.11 9.80 28.29
N GLY A 52 -9.80 10.85 28.74
CA GLY A 52 -9.77 11.28 30.14
C GLY A 52 -8.34 11.58 30.60
N LYS A 53 -7.87 10.88 31.64
CA LYS A 53 -6.51 11.01 32.19
C LYS A 53 -5.46 10.10 31.53
N HIS A 54 -5.84 9.34 30.51
CA HIS A 54 -4.98 8.36 29.86
C HIS A 54 -4.55 8.82 28.48
N SER A 55 -3.32 8.49 28.10
CA SER A 55 -2.80 8.70 26.75
C SER A 55 -2.07 7.46 26.23
N THR A 56 -2.03 7.30 24.91
CA THR A 56 -1.32 6.21 24.23
C THR A 56 -0.80 6.68 22.85
N PRO A 57 0.37 6.20 22.40
CA PRO A 57 0.81 6.42 21.03
C PRO A 57 -0.05 5.65 20.03
N VAL A 58 -0.40 6.27 18.91
CA VAL A 58 -1.20 5.70 17.81
C VAL A 58 -0.54 6.04 16.48
N ASP A 59 -0.20 5.02 15.71
CA ASP A 59 0.29 5.17 14.35
C ASP A 59 -0.87 5.52 13.42
N THR A 60 -0.66 6.57 12.61
CA THR A 60 -1.69 7.11 11.70
C THR A 60 -1.31 6.98 10.22
N GLY A 61 -0.14 6.43 9.92
CA GLY A 61 0.33 6.14 8.56
C GLY A 61 0.88 4.73 8.45
N PHE A 62 2.16 4.53 8.73
CA PHE A 62 2.74 3.18 8.82
C PHE A 62 2.36 2.47 10.13
N ILE A 63 1.54 1.41 10.05
CA ILE A 63 0.98 0.72 11.23
C ILE A 63 1.48 -0.73 11.36
N VAL A 64 1.54 -1.48 10.25
CA VAL A 64 1.82 -2.92 10.24
C VAL A 64 2.84 -3.33 9.19
N MET A 65 3.51 -4.45 9.45
CA MET A 65 4.45 -5.10 8.55
C MET A 65 4.22 -6.62 8.52
N ASN A 66 4.58 -7.25 7.42
CA ASN A 66 4.42 -8.70 7.21
C ASN A 66 5.78 -9.39 7.29
N SER A 67 5.89 -10.46 8.09
CA SER A 67 7.15 -11.17 8.31
C SER A 67 7.80 -11.72 7.03
N ALA A 68 7.01 -12.00 5.98
CA ALA A 68 7.51 -12.53 4.72
C ALA A 68 8.02 -11.44 3.76
N THR A 69 7.40 -10.26 3.77
CA THR A 69 7.63 -9.21 2.76
C THR A 69 8.37 -7.99 3.30
N TYR A 70 8.76 -7.97 4.58
CA TYR A 70 9.53 -6.90 5.22
C TYR A 70 10.89 -7.38 5.79
N PRO A 71 11.70 -8.15 5.04
CA PRO A 71 12.88 -8.78 5.59
C PRO A 71 13.93 -7.78 6.09
N ASN A 72 14.18 -6.67 5.38
CA ASN A 72 15.23 -5.74 5.77
C ASN A 72 14.79 -4.85 6.93
N LEU A 73 13.54 -4.35 6.92
CA LEU A 73 13.01 -3.56 8.03
C LEU A 73 13.01 -4.38 9.32
N ILE A 74 12.58 -5.64 9.29
CA ILE A 74 12.56 -6.50 10.48
C ILE A 74 13.97 -6.78 11.00
N ARG A 75 14.92 -7.08 10.10
CA ARG A 75 16.34 -7.26 10.47
C ARG A 75 16.92 -6.01 11.12
N PHE A 76 16.62 -4.85 10.55
CA PHE A 76 16.99 -3.55 11.12
C PHE A 76 16.38 -3.34 12.52
N LEU A 77 15.06 -3.49 12.67
CA LEU A 77 14.38 -3.30 13.96
C LEU A 77 14.95 -4.22 15.04
N ASN A 78 15.24 -5.48 14.71
CA ASN A 78 15.91 -6.42 15.61
C ASN A 78 17.33 -5.96 15.96
N HIS A 79 18.10 -5.47 14.98
CA HIS A 79 19.46 -4.97 15.19
C HIS A 79 19.49 -3.75 16.12
N VAL A 80 18.60 -2.78 15.91
CA VAL A 80 18.48 -1.59 16.77
C VAL A 80 17.64 -1.83 18.04
N LYS A 81 17.21 -3.07 18.28
CA LYS A 81 16.45 -3.51 19.46
C LYS A 81 15.14 -2.74 19.67
N VAL A 82 14.46 -2.38 18.58
CA VAL A 82 13.11 -1.79 18.61
C VAL A 82 12.09 -2.93 18.68
N PRO A 83 11.25 -2.99 19.74
CA PRO A 83 10.35 -4.10 19.96
C PRO A 83 9.22 -4.16 18.92
N ILE A 84 9.00 -5.35 18.37
CA ILE A 84 7.88 -5.67 17.48
C ILE A 84 6.98 -6.72 18.15
N SER A 85 5.68 -6.67 17.86
CA SER A 85 4.70 -7.62 18.39
C SER A 85 3.80 -8.16 17.29
N PRO A 86 3.37 -9.44 17.37
CA PRO A 86 2.33 -9.98 16.50
C PRO A 86 1.06 -9.14 16.54
N THR A 87 0.41 -8.99 15.40
CA THR A 87 -0.88 -8.31 15.25
C THR A 87 -1.72 -9.03 14.18
N LEU A 88 -2.93 -8.54 13.96
CA LEU A 88 -3.85 -9.06 12.96
C LEU A 88 -3.99 -8.06 11.81
N MET A 89 -4.20 -8.59 10.60
CA MET A 89 -4.58 -7.80 9.43
C MET A 89 -5.81 -8.46 8.78
N THR A 90 -6.92 -8.39 9.51
CA THR A 90 -8.23 -8.83 9.03
C THR A 90 -8.93 -7.72 8.27
N PHE A 91 -9.79 -8.09 7.33
CA PHE A 91 -10.46 -7.17 6.41
C PHE A 91 -11.99 -7.39 6.45
N SER A 92 -12.72 -6.29 6.32
CA SER A 92 -14.18 -6.28 6.19
C SER A 92 -14.64 -5.25 5.16
N VAL A 93 -15.84 -5.47 4.66
CA VAL A 93 -16.56 -4.53 3.79
C VAL A 93 -17.90 -4.21 4.44
N SER A 94 -18.22 -2.93 4.54
CA SER A 94 -19.55 -2.42 4.85
C SER A 94 -20.04 -1.53 3.72
N ARG A 95 -21.17 -1.91 3.12
CA ARG A 95 -21.79 -1.22 1.99
C ARG A 95 -23.11 -0.59 2.40
N ASN A 96 -23.35 0.62 1.89
CA ASN A 96 -24.58 1.41 2.08
C ASN A 96 -24.95 1.52 3.57
N HIS A 97 -24.00 1.94 4.40
CA HIS A 97 -24.24 2.09 5.84
C HIS A 97 -24.74 0.80 6.51
N GLY A 98 -24.22 -0.35 6.10
CA GLY A 98 -24.49 -1.64 6.73
C GLY A 98 -25.67 -2.43 6.15
N GLU A 99 -26.23 -2.04 5.01
CA GLU A 99 -27.18 -2.89 4.26
C GLU A 99 -26.55 -4.23 3.88
N PHE A 100 -25.26 -4.21 3.52
CA PHE A 100 -24.47 -5.40 3.27
C PHE A 100 -23.14 -5.31 4.01
N GLU A 101 -22.84 -6.33 4.82
CA GLU A 101 -21.59 -6.44 5.56
C GLU A 101 -21.08 -7.87 5.58
N TRP A 102 -19.77 -8.01 5.40
CA TRP A 102 -19.06 -9.25 5.67
C TRP A 102 -17.62 -8.95 6.10
N SER A 103 -17.00 -9.92 6.76
CA SER A 103 -15.57 -9.88 7.01
C SER A 103 -14.92 -11.25 6.87
N GLY A 104 -13.60 -11.25 6.73
CA GLY A 104 -12.81 -12.48 6.69
C GLY A 104 -12.64 -13.18 8.04
N SER A 105 -13.27 -12.69 9.12
CA SER A 105 -13.29 -13.38 10.42
C SER A 105 -14.41 -14.43 10.45
N GLY A 106 -14.27 -15.49 11.26
CA GLY A 106 -15.15 -16.66 11.22
C GLY A 106 -16.64 -16.34 11.31
N GLU A 107 -17.07 -15.56 12.32
CA GLU A 107 -18.48 -15.14 12.45
C GLU A 107 -18.86 -14.03 11.46
N GLY A 108 -17.88 -13.29 10.95
CA GLY A 108 -18.09 -12.12 10.11
C GLY A 108 -18.46 -12.43 8.67
N ILE A 109 -18.13 -13.61 8.14
CA ILE A 109 -18.54 -14.04 6.78
C ILE A 109 -20.07 -14.03 6.67
N PHE A 110 -20.77 -14.52 7.70
CA PHE A 110 -22.23 -14.53 7.77
C PHE A 110 -22.73 -13.67 8.93
N ALA A 111 -22.14 -12.48 9.10
CA ALA A 111 -22.61 -11.49 10.07
C ALA A 111 -24.10 -11.15 9.88
N GLN A 112 -24.58 -11.23 8.63
CA GLN A 112 -26.00 -11.27 8.28
C GLN A 112 -26.39 -12.70 7.95
N ARG A 113 -27.14 -13.36 8.84
CA ARG A 113 -27.54 -14.78 8.68
C ARG A 113 -28.35 -15.06 7.42
N GLU A 114 -29.14 -14.09 6.96
CA GLU A 114 -29.87 -14.16 5.69
C GLU A 114 -28.96 -14.40 4.47
N ASN A 115 -27.69 -13.98 4.52
CA ASN A 115 -26.75 -14.16 3.41
C ASN A 115 -26.38 -15.64 3.21
N ILE A 116 -26.65 -16.53 4.17
CA ILE A 116 -26.52 -17.99 4.01
C ILE A 116 -27.45 -18.50 2.89
N PHE A 117 -28.61 -17.87 2.73
CA PHE A 117 -29.61 -18.28 1.74
C PHE A 117 -29.50 -17.48 0.42
N LYS A 118 -28.58 -16.50 0.32
CA LYS A 118 -28.44 -15.66 -0.87
C LYS A 118 -27.41 -16.26 -1.84
N PRO A 119 -27.80 -16.63 -3.07
CA PRO A 119 -26.87 -17.16 -4.07
C PRO A 119 -25.69 -16.22 -4.37
N ARG A 120 -25.93 -14.90 -4.33
CA ARG A 120 -24.90 -13.86 -4.50
C ARG A 120 -23.71 -14.04 -3.54
N MET A 121 -23.97 -14.37 -2.27
CA MET A 121 -22.93 -14.57 -1.26
C MET A 121 -22.06 -15.79 -1.59
N TRP A 122 -22.70 -16.91 -1.94
CA TRP A 122 -21.99 -18.13 -2.32
C TRP A 122 -21.23 -17.97 -3.63
N ARG A 123 -21.77 -17.23 -4.60
CA ARG A 123 -21.08 -16.89 -5.85
C ARG A 123 -19.81 -16.09 -5.56
N MET A 124 -19.88 -15.10 -4.66
CA MET A 124 -18.70 -14.34 -4.21
C MET A 124 -17.66 -15.26 -3.57
N ILE A 125 -18.05 -16.11 -2.60
CA ILE A 125 -17.14 -17.05 -1.92
C ILE A 125 -16.48 -18.01 -2.93
N PHE A 126 -17.26 -18.56 -3.85
CA PHE A 126 -16.74 -19.42 -4.91
C PHE A 126 -15.71 -18.69 -5.76
N ASP A 127 -15.99 -17.45 -6.18
CA ASP A 127 -15.08 -16.66 -6.99
C ASP A 127 -13.80 -16.26 -6.23
N ILE A 128 -13.86 -16.05 -4.90
CA ILE A 128 -12.66 -15.88 -4.06
C ILE A 128 -11.76 -17.11 -4.15
N ILE A 129 -12.34 -18.30 -4.00
CA ILE A 129 -11.59 -19.57 -4.07
C ILE A 129 -11.02 -19.76 -5.48
N ARG A 130 -11.83 -19.50 -6.52
CA ARG A 130 -11.42 -19.57 -7.93
C ARG A 130 -10.26 -18.61 -8.19
N PHE A 131 -10.38 -17.35 -7.82
CA PHE A 131 -9.34 -16.34 -8.04
C PHE A 131 -8.03 -16.70 -7.34
N ASN A 132 -8.10 -17.09 -6.06
CA ASN A 132 -6.92 -17.52 -5.29
C ASN A 132 -6.14 -18.65 -5.96
N GLN A 133 -6.83 -19.53 -6.69
CA GLN A 133 -6.23 -20.66 -7.38
C GLN A 133 -5.77 -20.30 -8.80
N PHE A 134 -6.64 -19.76 -9.64
CA PHE A 134 -6.38 -19.58 -11.07
C PHE A 134 -5.65 -18.28 -11.42
N ALA A 135 -5.74 -17.23 -10.60
CA ALA A 135 -4.97 -16.01 -10.86
C ALA A 135 -3.46 -16.26 -10.83
N LEU A 136 -3.00 -17.30 -10.12
CA LEU A 136 -1.60 -17.71 -10.07
C LEU A 136 -1.00 -18.07 -11.44
N ASP A 137 -1.83 -18.45 -12.41
CA ASP A 137 -1.37 -18.83 -13.76
C ASP A 137 -0.75 -17.62 -14.50
N LEU A 138 -1.20 -16.40 -14.17
CA LEU A 138 -0.58 -15.15 -14.63
C LEU A 138 0.89 -15.01 -14.21
N LEU A 139 1.33 -15.72 -13.16
CA LEU A 139 2.71 -15.67 -12.68
C LEU A 139 3.60 -16.77 -13.27
N THR A 140 3.01 -17.73 -13.99
CA THR A 140 3.73 -18.84 -14.64
C THR A 140 3.87 -18.66 -16.14
N GLU A 141 2.91 -17.97 -16.77
CA GLU A 141 2.94 -17.67 -18.19
C GLU A 141 3.90 -16.50 -18.45
N ASP A 142 4.89 -16.69 -19.33
CA ASP A 142 5.74 -15.60 -19.84
C ASP A 142 4.99 -14.87 -20.97
N ASP A 143 3.73 -14.50 -20.69
CA ASP A 143 2.86 -13.82 -21.64
C ASP A 143 3.00 -12.31 -21.47
N SER A 144 3.98 -11.77 -22.21
CA SER A 144 4.21 -10.31 -22.26
C SER A 144 2.95 -9.51 -22.65
N SER A 145 1.97 -10.12 -23.33
CA SER A 145 0.72 -9.44 -23.73
C SER A 145 -0.18 -9.07 -22.55
N ARG A 146 -0.04 -9.76 -21.41
CA ARG A 146 -0.85 -9.53 -20.20
C ARG A 146 -0.21 -8.53 -19.22
N THR A 147 1.00 -8.05 -19.51
CA THR A 147 1.74 -7.13 -18.62
C THR A 147 0.98 -5.83 -18.34
N ASP A 148 0.28 -5.31 -19.35
CA ASP A 148 -0.48 -4.07 -19.28
C ASP A 148 -2.00 -4.31 -19.08
N GLN A 149 -2.44 -5.57 -18.96
CA GLN A 149 -3.86 -5.88 -18.74
C GLN A 149 -4.32 -5.36 -17.37
N THR A 150 -5.44 -4.64 -17.36
CA THR A 150 -6.01 -4.07 -16.14
C THR A 150 -6.79 -5.11 -15.36
N VAL A 151 -6.96 -4.87 -14.05
CA VAL A 151 -7.78 -5.74 -13.18
C VAL A 151 -9.20 -5.88 -13.72
N GLY A 152 -9.85 -4.80 -14.12
CA GLY A 152 -11.22 -4.82 -14.63
C GLY A 152 -11.38 -5.70 -15.88
N HIS A 153 -10.50 -5.53 -16.86
CA HIS A 153 -10.52 -6.30 -18.11
C HIS A 153 -10.32 -7.80 -17.84
N TYR A 154 -9.34 -8.16 -17.00
CA TYR A 154 -9.11 -9.56 -16.61
C TYR A 154 -10.35 -10.18 -15.95
N LEU A 155 -11.01 -9.45 -15.05
CA LEU A 155 -12.17 -9.98 -14.34
C LEU A 155 -13.41 -10.15 -15.23
N GLU A 156 -13.54 -9.34 -16.28
CA GLU A 156 -14.57 -9.48 -17.32
C GLU A 156 -14.28 -10.65 -18.24
N GLU A 157 -13.07 -10.75 -18.77
CA GLU A 157 -12.62 -11.84 -19.65
C GLU A 157 -12.80 -13.21 -18.98
N GLU A 158 -12.45 -13.33 -17.71
CA GLU A 158 -12.58 -14.56 -16.94
C GLU A 158 -13.99 -14.81 -16.37
N GLY A 159 -14.94 -13.90 -16.58
CA GLY A 159 -16.33 -14.07 -16.15
C GLY A 159 -16.52 -14.16 -14.61
N TYR A 160 -15.77 -13.35 -13.85
CA TYR A 160 -15.97 -13.22 -12.41
C TYR A 160 -17.28 -12.46 -12.10
N SER A 161 -17.97 -12.85 -11.03
CA SER A 161 -19.25 -12.23 -10.65
C SER A 161 -19.09 -10.80 -10.14
N GLN A 162 -20.14 -9.99 -10.32
CA GLN A 162 -20.16 -8.63 -9.81
C GLN A 162 -20.03 -8.55 -8.28
N ALA A 163 -20.52 -9.57 -7.56
CA ALA A 163 -20.33 -9.67 -6.11
C ALA A 163 -18.86 -9.82 -5.73
N PHE A 164 -18.12 -10.68 -6.43
CA PHE A 164 -16.68 -10.80 -6.22
C PHE A 164 -15.92 -9.51 -6.56
N LYS A 165 -16.24 -8.86 -7.68
CA LYS A 165 -15.61 -7.61 -8.10
C LYS A 165 -15.84 -6.52 -7.05
N ASP A 166 -17.10 -6.22 -6.75
CA ASP A 166 -17.48 -5.03 -6.00
C ASP A 166 -17.38 -5.21 -4.49
N ASP A 167 -17.62 -6.43 -3.97
CA ASP A 167 -17.71 -6.69 -2.54
C ASP A 167 -16.44 -7.35 -1.96
N TYR A 168 -15.48 -7.75 -2.79
CA TYR A 168 -14.23 -8.36 -2.35
C TYR A 168 -12.98 -7.76 -3.01
N LEU A 169 -12.77 -7.99 -4.31
CA LEU A 169 -11.44 -7.79 -4.91
C LEU A 169 -11.10 -6.31 -5.11
N ILE A 170 -12.04 -5.52 -5.65
CA ILE A 170 -11.83 -4.08 -5.83
C ILE A 170 -11.71 -3.38 -4.47
N PRO A 171 -12.61 -3.60 -3.47
CA PRO A 171 -12.44 -3.05 -2.13
C PRO A 171 -11.09 -3.38 -1.49
N MET A 172 -10.66 -4.64 -1.57
CA MET A 172 -9.39 -5.07 -0.99
C MET A 172 -8.21 -4.37 -1.66
N THR A 173 -8.21 -4.30 -3.00
CA THR A 173 -7.13 -3.67 -3.75
C THR A 173 -7.11 -2.15 -3.51
N ALA A 174 -8.27 -1.50 -3.54
CA ALA A 174 -8.43 -0.07 -3.24
C ALA A 174 -7.94 0.25 -1.81
N ALA A 175 -8.24 -0.60 -0.83
CA ALA A 175 -7.78 -0.45 0.55
C ALA A 175 -6.25 -0.55 0.67
N VAL A 176 -5.65 -1.51 -0.03
CA VAL A 176 -4.21 -1.78 0.03
C VAL A 176 -3.38 -0.64 -0.57
N TRP A 177 -3.83 -0.04 -1.68
CA TRP A 177 -3.11 1.04 -2.35
C TRP A 177 -3.68 2.44 -2.12
N SER A 178 -4.70 2.58 -1.28
CA SER A 178 -5.35 3.87 -0.98
C SER A 178 -5.75 4.62 -2.26
N THR A 179 -6.28 3.88 -3.24
CA THR A 179 -6.68 4.38 -4.57
C THR A 179 -8.15 4.10 -4.83
N SER A 180 -8.75 4.81 -5.78
CA SER A 180 -10.19 4.68 -6.03
C SER A 180 -10.53 3.31 -6.63
N PRO A 181 -11.76 2.81 -6.38
CA PRO A 181 -12.28 1.63 -7.06
C PRO A 181 -12.16 1.70 -8.58
N ASP A 182 -12.46 2.85 -9.16
CA ASP A 182 -12.40 3.06 -10.62
C ASP A 182 -10.97 2.95 -11.13
N LYS A 183 -10.00 3.62 -10.48
CA LYS A 183 -8.58 3.52 -10.85
C LYS A 183 -8.05 2.10 -10.64
N THR A 184 -8.48 1.44 -9.57
CA THR A 184 -8.14 0.03 -9.32
C THR A 184 -8.58 -0.85 -10.48
N SER A 185 -9.81 -0.68 -10.96
CA SER A 185 -10.37 -1.47 -12.05
C SER A 185 -9.74 -1.12 -13.40
N LEU A 186 -9.61 0.18 -13.70
CA LEU A 186 -9.29 0.69 -15.04
C LEU A 186 -7.80 0.92 -15.29
N GLU A 187 -6.99 1.10 -14.26
CA GLU A 187 -5.59 1.52 -14.41
C GLU A 187 -4.60 0.57 -13.74
N PHE A 188 -5.01 -0.22 -12.74
CA PHE A 188 -4.08 -1.08 -12.01
C PHE A 188 -3.77 -2.36 -12.81
N PRO A 189 -2.47 -2.70 -13.05
CA PRO A 189 -2.13 -3.92 -13.78
C PRO A 189 -2.42 -5.19 -12.98
N VAL A 190 -3.13 -6.15 -13.57
CA VAL A 190 -3.54 -7.40 -12.90
C VAL A 190 -2.34 -8.25 -12.49
N LEU A 191 -1.29 -8.30 -13.31
CA LEU A 191 -0.07 -9.05 -13.00
C LEU A 191 0.60 -8.53 -11.73
N THR A 192 0.67 -7.20 -11.58
CA THR A 192 1.20 -6.53 -10.39
C THR A 192 0.36 -6.87 -9.16
N LEU A 193 -0.97 -6.85 -9.28
CA LEU A 193 -1.89 -7.20 -8.20
C LEU A 193 -1.67 -8.65 -7.74
N VAL A 194 -1.70 -9.59 -8.68
CA VAL A 194 -1.57 -11.03 -8.38
C VAL A 194 -0.20 -11.33 -7.79
N ARG A 195 0.88 -10.76 -8.34
CA ARG A 195 2.23 -10.90 -7.78
C ARG A 195 2.28 -10.40 -6.34
N PHE A 196 1.71 -9.23 -6.07
CA PHE A 196 1.63 -8.68 -4.73
C PHE A 196 0.84 -9.59 -3.78
N MET A 197 -0.37 -9.99 -4.16
CA MET A 197 -1.23 -10.83 -3.33
C MET A 197 -0.60 -12.20 -3.08
N TRP A 198 0.12 -12.76 -4.05
CA TRP A 198 0.88 -13.99 -3.88
C TRP A 198 2.00 -13.81 -2.84
N ASN A 199 2.84 -12.80 -3.00
CA ASN A 199 3.94 -12.48 -2.06
C ASN A 199 3.43 -12.26 -0.63
N HIS A 200 2.31 -11.56 -0.47
CA HIS A 200 1.70 -11.23 0.82
C HIS A 200 0.80 -12.33 1.39
N HIS A 201 0.71 -13.48 0.70
CA HIS A 201 -0.13 -14.63 1.10
C HIS A 201 -1.62 -14.30 1.19
N LEU A 202 -2.08 -13.34 0.38
CA LEU A 202 -3.49 -12.97 0.25
C LEU A 202 -4.26 -13.89 -0.72
N LEU A 203 -3.55 -14.60 -1.61
CA LEU A 203 -4.14 -15.63 -2.49
C LEU A 203 -4.22 -17.02 -1.85
N SER A 204 -4.08 -17.15 -0.52
CA SER A 204 -4.11 -18.47 0.12
C SER A 204 -5.33 -18.66 1.01
N THR A 205 -6.08 -19.71 0.67
CA THR A 205 -7.20 -20.26 1.44
C THR A 205 -6.76 -21.39 2.38
N ILE A 206 -5.57 -21.97 2.18
CA ILE A 206 -5.15 -23.24 2.81
C ILE A 206 -3.76 -23.16 3.47
N ALA A 207 -2.84 -22.32 2.96
CA ALA A 207 -1.49 -22.24 3.50
C ALA A 207 -1.43 -21.40 4.78
N ALA A 208 -0.42 -21.69 5.62
CA ALA A 208 -0.10 -20.86 6.77
C ALA A 208 0.19 -19.43 6.32
N ARG A 209 -0.53 -18.47 6.92
CA ARG A 209 -0.31 -17.04 6.65
C ARG A 209 0.88 -16.56 7.48
N PRO A 210 1.77 -15.73 6.91
CA PRO A 210 2.84 -15.12 7.66
C PRO A 210 2.27 -14.24 8.76
N THR A 211 3.04 -14.08 9.84
CA THR A 211 2.61 -13.28 10.99
C THR A 211 2.66 -11.80 10.60
N TRP A 212 1.56 -11.09 10.83
CA TRP A 212 1.54 -9.64 10.81
C TRP A 212 2.13 -9.11 12.11
N LEU A 213 2.89 -8.03 12.00
CA LEU A 213 3.66 -7.43 13.09
C LEU A 213 3.36 -5.93 13.15
N THR A 214 3.45 -5.35 14.33
CA THR A 214 3.43 -3.89 14.55
C THR A 214 4.59 -3.50 15.46
N ILE A 215 5.01 -2.24 15.42
CA ILE A 215 6.03 -1.71 16.33
C ILE A 215 5.36 -1.36 17.65
N LYS A 216 5.85 -1.94 18.74
CA LYS A 216 5.30 -1.67 20.06
C LYS A 216 5.56 -0.21 20.45
N ASP A 217 4.54 0.45 20.99
CA ASP A 217 4.57 1.84 21.42
C ASP A 217 4.81 2.86 20.28
N GLY A 218 4.51 2.47 19.03
CA GLY A 218 4.46 3.35 17.86
C GLY A 218 5.70 3.32 16.97
N SER A 219 5.47 3.49 15.67
CA SER A 219 6.51 3.44 14.64
C SER A 219 7.60 4.52 14.77
N GLN A 220 7.33 5.64 15.43
CA GLN A 220 8.32 6.68 15.74
C GLN A 220 9.58 6.13 16.44
N LYS A 221 9.46 5.03 17.19
CA LYS A 221 10.58 4.42 17.92
C LYS A 221 11.78 4.06 17.06
N TYR A 222 11.57 3.65 15.80
CA TYR A 222 12.71 3.31 14.94
C TYR A 222 13.44 4.55 14.42
N ILE A 223 12.71 5.65 14.22
CA ILE A 223 13.30 6.95 13.85
C ILE A 223 14.19 7.43 15.01
N ASP A 224 13.65 7.37 16.23
CA ASP A 224 14.39 7.73 17.43
C ASP A 224 15.67 6.90 17.59
N ALA A 225 15.63 5.61 17.22
CA ALA A 225 16.80 4.74 17.25
C ALA A 225 17.87 5.17 16.23
N ILE A 226 17.47 5.52 15.00
CA ILE A 226 18.40 6.00 13.94
C ILE A 226 19.06 7.32 14.37
N VAL A 227 18.26 8.28 14.84
CA VAL A 227 18.78 9.59 15.24
C VAL A 227 19.73 9.44 16.43
N ARG A 228 19.36 8.63 17.43
CA ARG A 228 20.18 8.39 18.63
C ARG A 228 21.51 7.71 18.33
N SER A 229 21.56 6.81 17.34
CA SER A 229 22.80 6.12 16.97
C SER A 229 23.71 6.91 16.03
N SER A 230 23.24 8.05 15.50
CA SER A 230 24.01 8.87 14.55
C SER A 230 25.11 9.68 15.24
N ASP A 231 26.31 9.76 14.65
CA ASP A 231 27.38 10.66 15.12
C ASP A 231 27.02 12.11 14.77
N PRO A 232 26.76 13.00 15.76
CA PRO A 232 26.31 14.37 15.52
C PRO A 232 27.36 15.25 14.81
N ARG A 233 28.61 14.82 14.71
CA ARG A 233 29.67 15.52 13.94
C ARG A 233 29.60 15.21 12.44
N ARG A 234 28.86 14.19 12.04
CA ARG A 234 28.74 13.74 10.64
C ARG A 234 27.30 13.76 10.15
N PHE A 235 26.33 13.55 11.03
CA PHE A 235 24.91 13.49 10.68
C PHE A 235 24.20 14.75 11.14
N HIS A 236 23.59 15.43 10.18
CA HIS A 236 22.86 16.66 10.40
C HIS A 236 21.43 16.50 9.88
N PHE A 237 20.44 16.59 10.77
CA PHE A 237 19.02 16.49 10.44
C PHE A 237 18.40 17.90 10.43
N HIS A 238 17.91 18.33 9.27
CA HIS A 238 17.36 19.66 9.02
C HIS A 238 15.86 19.57 8.77
N THR A 239 15.06 19.73 9.83
CA THR A 239 13.59 19.83 9.73
C THR A 239 13.15 21.23 9.33
N SER A 240 11.91 21.38 8.88
CA SER A 240 11.34 22.64 8.39
C SER A 240 12.17 23.31 7.28
N THR A 241 12.95 22.52 6.55
CA THR A 241 13.92 22.97 5.54
C THR A 241 13.52 22.41 4.18
N PRO A 242 12.48 22.96 3.52
CA PRO A 242 12.06 22.46 2.22
C PRO A 242 13.12 22.75 1.16
N ILE A 243 13.52 21.69 0.45
CA ILE A 243 14.34 21.82 -0.76
C ILE A 243 13.51 22.49 -1.86
N THR A 244 14.08 23.47 -2.53
CA THR A 244 13.45 24.24 -3.61
C THR A 244 14.12 24.03 -4.97
N GLY A 245 15.28 23.39 -5.01
CA GLY A 245 15.94 23.00 -6.25
C GLY A 245 17.20 22.16 -6.03
N VAL A 246 17.52 21.34 -7.02
CA VAL A 246 18.73 20.49 -7.05
C VAL A 246 19.39 20.69 -8.41
N THR A 247 20.55 21.34 -8.43
CA THR A 247 21.24 21.74 -9.66
C THR A 247 22.59 21.05 -9.77
N ARG A 248 22.85 20.44 -10.93
CA ARG A 248 24.15 19.85 -11.25
C ARG A 248 25.16 20.96 -11.55
N MET A 249 26.35 20.83 -10.99
CA MET A 249 27.44 21.76 -11.18
C MET A 249 28.73 21.00 -11.52
N ASN A 250 29.66 21.71 -12.15
CA ASN A 250 31.03 21.25 -12.31
C ASN A 250 31.93 22.25 -11.58
N GLN A 251 32.64 21.78 -10.55
CA GLN A 251 33.60 22.57 -9.80
C GLN A 251 34.97 21.91 -9.93
N ASN A 252 35.93 22.61 -10.54
CA ASN A 252 37.31 22.14 -10.72
C ASN A 252 37.40 20.75 -11.39
N GLY A 253 36.52 20.46 -12.35
CA GLY A 253 36.50 19.18 -13.07
C GLY A 253 35.80 18.04 -12.32
N LYS A 254 35.32 18.27 -11.08
CA LYS A 254 34.50 17.32 -10.32
C LYS A 254 33.02 17.68 -10.48
N SER A 255 32.19 16.66 -10.75
CA SER A 255 30.74 16.78 -10.67
C SER A 255 30.31 16.95 -9.21
N VAL A 256 29.65 18.06 -8.91
CA VAL A 256 29.05 18.35 -7.60
C VAL A 256 27.60 18.76 -7.80
N VAL A 257 26.80 18.69 -6.75
CA VAL A 257 25.37 19.02 -6.79
C VAL A 257 25.09 20.12 -5.79
N GLU A 258 24.51 21.22 -6.25
CA GLU A 258 24.00 22.29 -5.39
C GLU A 258 22.56 21.97 -5.00
N VAL A 259 22.30 22.00 -3.70
CA VAL A 259 20.97 21.83 -3.12
C VAL A 259 20.53 23.19 -2.57
N SER A 260 19.46 23.73 -3.14
CA SER A 260 18.81 24.97 -2.74
C SER A 260 17.66 24.67 -1.77
N TYR A 261 17.59 25.38 -0.65
CA TYR A 261 16.55 25.19 0.36
C TYR A 261 16.11 26.50 1.02
N LYS A 262 14.92 26.50 1.62
CA LYS A 262 14.45 27.64 2.42
C LYS A 262 14.91 27.47 3.86
N SER A 263 15.63 28.47 4.38
CA SER A 263 16.10 28.49 5.76
C SER A 263 14.92 28.53 6.74
N PRO A 264 14.84 27.63 7.74
CA PRO A 264 13.77 27.67 8.74
C PRO A 264 13.87 28.89 9.67
N LEU A 265 15.07 29.48 9.82
CA LEU A 265 15.32 30.60 10.73
C LEU A 265 15.00 31.96 10.09
N SER A 266 15.53 32.21 8.88
CA SER A 266 15.38 33.50 8.20
C SER A 266 14.26 33.50 7.15
N GLY A 267 13.79 32.33 6.72
CA GLY A 267 12.88 32.19 5.58
C GLY A 267 13.51 32.51 4.22
N THR A 268 14.81 32.82 4.17
CA THR A 268 15.53 33.15 2.94
C THR A 268 15.91 31.90 2.16
N GLN A 269 16.12 32.07 0.86
CA GLN A 269 16.70 31.03 0.01
C GLN A 269 18.19 30.90 0.32
N GLU A 270 18.63 29.70 0.66
CA GLU A 270 20.03 29.33 0.84
C GLU A 270 20.39 28.18 -0.11
N SER A 271 21.69 27.93 -0.29
CA SER A 271 22.20 26.77 -1.03
C SER A 271 23.46 26.19 -0.39
N SER A 272 23.70 24.90 -0.64
CA SER A 272 24.90 24.18 -0.21
C SER A 272 25.31 23.16 -1.28
N THR A 273 26.61 22.94 -1.44
CA THR A 273 27.14 21.94 -2.37
C THR A 273 27.41 20.60 -1.69
N PHE A 274 27.17 19.53 -2.44
CA PHE A 274 27.33 18.14 -2.03
C PHE A 274 28.01 17.33 -3.13
N ASP A 275 28.79 16.32 -2.74
CA ASP A 275 29.40 15.38 -3.67
C ASP A 275 28.35 14.39 -4.21
N HIS A 276 27.29 14.14 -3.44
CA HIS A 276 26.21 13.22 -3.80
C HIS A 276 24.87 13.66 -3.22
N VAL A 277 23.79 13.45 -3.96
CA VAL A 277 22.41 13.70 -3.52
C VAL A 277 21.57 12.43 -3.67
N ILE A 278 20.89 12.04 -2.59
CA ILE A 278 19.88 10.99 -2.58
C ILE A 278 18.52 11.66 -2.57
N MET A 279 17.77 11.56 -3.66
CA MET A 279 16.39 11.98 -3.76
C MET A 279 15.49 10.91 -3.14
N ALA A 280 15.04 11.14 -1.91
CA ALA A 280 14.22 10.24 -1.11
C ALA A 280 12.79 10.76 -0.86
N CYS A 281 12.35 11.71 -1.69
CA CYS A 281 10.98 12.26 -1.72
C CYS A 281 10.07 11.46 -2.66
N HIS A 282 8.83 11.92 -2.87
CA HIS A 282 7.92 11.27 -3.82
C HIS A 282 8.43 11.46 -5.26
N GLY A 283 8.19 10.46 -6.13
CA GLY A 283 8.71 10.45 -7.49
C GLY A 283 8.29 11.67 -8.33
N ASP A 284 7.05 12.13 -8.14
CA ASP A 284 6.47 13.30 -8.79
C ASP A 284 7.02 14.65 -8.27
N ASP A 285 7.67 14.66 -7.10
CA ASP A 285 8.35 15.86 -6.60
C ASP A 285 9.75 16.03 -7.24
N ILE A 286 10.34 14.99 -7.84
CA ILE A 286 11.76 14.98 -8.25
C ILE A 286 12.01 15.84 -9.50
N LEU A 287 11.24 15.65 -10.57
CA LEU A 287 11.43 16.43 -11.81
C LEU A 287 11.26 17.94 -11.59
N PRO A 288 10.25 18.41 -10.85
CA PRO A 288 10.17 19.82 -10.45
C PRO A 288 11.42 20.31 -9.75
N LEU A 289 11.98 19.53 -8.81
CA LEU A 289 13.20 19.91 -8.07
C LEU A 289 14.46 19.94 -8.95
N LEU A 290 14.59 19.00 -9.90
CA LEU A 290 15.72 18.97 -10.83
C LEU A 290 15.63 20.05 -11.92
N SER A 291 14.41 20.47 -12.27
CA SER A 291 14.17 21.52 -13.26
C SER A 291 14.23 22.92 -12.66
N ALA A 292 14.00 23.04 -11.36
CA ALA A 292 14.02 24.30 -10.64
C ALA A 292 15.42 24.93 -10.70
N LYS A 293 15.54 26.01 -11.49
CA LYS A 293 16.76 26.83 -11.62
C LYS A 293 17.99 26.11 -12.16
N SER A 294 17.86 24.87 -12.66
CA SER A 294 19.01 24.11 -13.14
C SER A 294 19.50 24.64 -14.48
N ARG A 295 20.82 24.87 -14.58
CA ARG A 295 21.50 25.16 -15.85
C ARG A 295 21.63 23.91 -16.74
N VAL A 296 21.53 22.73 -16.14
CA VAL A 296 21.59 21.43 -16.82
C VAL A 296 20.24 20.73 -16.62
N PRO A 297 19.38 20.66 -17.65
CA PRO A 297 18.07 20.04 -17.51
C PRO A 297 18.19 18.55 -17.17
N PRO A 298 17.13 17.94 -16.62
CA PRO A 298 17.04 16.48 -16.53
C PRO A 298 17.23 15.87 -17.92
N SER A 299 17.95 14.76 -18.01
CA SER A 299 18.12 14.04 -19.28
C SER A 299 16.78 13.51 -19.80
N ASP A 300 16.71 13.19 -21.10
CA ASP A 300 15.49 12.64 -21.72
C ASP A 300 15.01 11.38 -20.97
N LYS A 301 15.95 10.52 -20.55
CA LYS A 301 15.64 9.34 -19.74
C LYS A 301 15.06 9.68 -18.38
N GLU A 302 15.59 10.70 -17.72
CA GLU A 302 15.06 11.16 -16.42
C GLU A 302 13.66 11.73 -16.57
N GLN A 303 13.42 12.55 -17.60
CA GLN A 303 12.09 13.10 -17.89
C GLN A 303 11.07 11.98 -18.15
N GLU A 304 11.43 11.02 -18.98
CA GLU A 304 10.55 9.90 -19.33
C GLU A 304 10.27 8.99 -18.12
N ILE A 305 11.30 8.58 -17.39
CA ILE A 305 11.17 7.62 -16.29
C ILE A 305 10.48 8.29 -15.09
N LEU A 306 10.97 9.44 -14.64
CA LEU A 306 10.45 10.10 -13.44
C LEU A 306 9.07 10.75 -13.70
N GLY A 307 8.77 11.13 -14.94
CA GLY A 307 7.50 11.72 -15.33
C GLY A 307 6.32 10.75 -15.28
N ALA A 308 6.58 9.45 -15.18
CA ALA A 308 5.54 8.43 -15.05
C ALA A 308 5.01 8.26 -13.61
N PHE A 309 5.72 8.77 -12.60
CA PHE A 309 5.28 8.66 -11.21
C PHE A 309 4.30 9.76 -10.85
N GLN A 310 3.25 9.39 -10.14
CA GLN A 310 2.22 10.30 -9.65
C GLN A 310 1.81 9.88 -8.26
N THR A 311 1.21 10.79 -7.50
CA THR A 311 0.62 10.50 -6.21
C THR A 311 -0.84 10.97 -6.11
N SER A 312 -1.57 10.39 -5.17
CA SER A 312 -2.91 10.83 -4.79
C SER A 312 -2.94 11.24 -3.32
N GLU A 313 -3.53 12.39 -3.05
CA GLU A 313 -3.72 12.87 -1.69
C GLU A 313 -4.84 12.09 -0.98
N ASN A 314 -4.56 11.70 0.25
CA ASN A 314 -5.45 10.99 1.15
C ASN A 314 -5.49 11.72 2.49
N VAL A 315 -6.68 11.91 3.04
CA VAL A 315 -6.89 12.56 4.33
C VAL A 315 -7.15 11.49 5.38
N ALA A 316 -6.33 11.44 6.43
CA ALA A 316 -6.49 10.53 7.56
C ALA A 316 -6.93 11.29 8.81
N TYR A 317 -7.89 10.74 9.53
CA TYR A 317 -8.37 11.26 10.80
C TYR A 317 -8.02 10.29 11.92
N LEU A 318 -7.56 10.79 13.06
CA LEU A 318 -7.48 10.06 14.32
C LEU A 318 -8.70 10.45 15.17
N HIS A 319 -9.58 9.49 15.49
CA HIS A 319 -10.86 9.78 16.14
C HIS A 319 -11.41 8.57 16.92
N SER A 320 -12.55 8.77 17.58
CA SER A 320 -13.31 7.73 18.30
C SER A 320 -14.76 7.59 17.81
N ASP A 321 -15.04 8.06 16.59
CA ASP A 321 -16.40 8.07 16.01
C ASP A 321 -16.79 6.73 15.35
N LEU A 322 -17.67 5.97 16.00
CA LEU A 322 -18.17 4.68 15.51
C LEU A 322 -19.10 4.80 14.29
N SER A 323 -19.52 6.01 13.89
CA SER A 323 -20.27 6.20 12.63
C SER A 323 -19.47 5.81 11.38
N LEU A 324 -18.15 5.70 11.52
CA LEU A 324 -17.19 5.28 10.50
C LEU A 324 -16.71 3.83 10.70
N MET A 325 -17.49 3.00 11.40
CA MET A 325 -17.26 1.56 11.52
C MET A 325 -18.44 0.80 10.91
N PRO A 326 -18.28 -0.50 10.60
CA PRO A 326 -19.41 -1.38 10.35
C PRO A 326 -20.45 -1.28 11.47
N LEU A 327 -21.72 -1.57 11.18
CA LEU A 327 -22.78 -1.57 12.20
C LEU A 327 -22.68 -2.79 13.11
N ARG A 328 -22.30 -3.94 12.55
CA ARG A 328 -22.30 -5.22 13.26
C ARG A 328 -20.93 -5.48 13.87
N ARG A 329 -20.87 -5.62 15.20
CA ARG A 329 -19.63 -5.88 15.93
C ARG A 329 -18.81 -7.08 15.41
N PRO A 330 -19.40 -8.22 14.99
CA PRO A 330 -18.63 -9.34 14.41
C PRO A 330 -17.87 -8.99 13.12
N VAL A 331 -18.25 -7.90 12.44
CA VAL A 331 -17.61 -7.41 11.22
C VAL A 331 -16.38 -6.54 11.53
N PHE A 332 -16.21 -6.11 12.78
CA PHE A 332 -15.08 -5.25 13.17
C PHE A 332 -13.78 -6.02 12.97
N THR A 333 -12.95 -5.51 12.07
CA THR A 333 -11.65 -6.07 11.73
C THR A 333 -10.58 -5.01 11.85
N ALA A 334 -9.33 -5.40 11.62
CA ALA A 334 -8.22 -4.47 11.60
C ALA A 334 -8.46 -3.35 10.58
N TRP A 335 -8.95 -3.72 9.39
CA TRP A 335 -9.20 -2.85 8.25
C TRP A 335 -10.68 -2.97 7.87
N ASN A 336 -11.42 -1.86 7.84
CA ASN A 336 -12.86 -1.84 7.59
C ASN A 336 -13.18 -0.91 6.41
N TYR A 337 -13.48 -1.49 5.26
CA TYR A 337 -13.75 -0.75 4.03
C TYR A 337 -15.18 -0.26 4.00
N LEU A 338 -15.38 1.06 3.90
CA LEU A 338 -16.70 1.68 3.84
C LEU A 338 -16.99 2.10 2.40
N THR A 339 -18.14 1.67 1.89
CA THR A 339 -18.49 1.94 0.49
C THR A 339 -20.00 2.10 0.27
N THR A 340 -20.36 2.62 -0.89
CA THR A 340 -21.73 2.80 -1.33
C THR A 340 -21.93 2.16 -2.70
N SER A 341 -23.14 1.74 -3.03
CA SER A 341 -23.50 1.25 -4.36
C SER A 341 -23.49 2.38 -5.40
N ALA A 342 -23.72 3.62 -4.97
CA ALA A 342 -23.54 4.78 -5.82
C ALA A 342 -22.03 5.08 -5.95
N PRO A 343 -21.54 5.48 -7.14
CA PRO A 343 -20.20 6.00 -7.30
C PRO A 343 -19.93 7.10 -6.28
N SER A 344 -18.75 7.05 -5.65
CA SER A 344 -18.36 8.04 -4.66
C SER A 344 -18.43 9.44 -5.27
N LYS A 345 -19.29 10.31 -4.70
CA LYS A 345 -19.35 11.73 -5.02
C LYS A 345 -18.28 12.54 -4.28
N LEU A 346 -17.37 11.88 -3.54
CA LEU A 346 -16.33 12.55 -2.79
C LEU A 346 -15.46 13.37 -3.74
N LYS A 347 -15.31 14.65 -3.44
CA LYS A 347 -14.48 15.61 -4.22
C LYS A 347 -12.98 15.33 -4.12
N HIS A 348 -12.56 14.44 -3.21
CA HIS A 348 -11.16 14.13 -2.96
C HIS A 348 -10.68 12.93 -3.80
N PRO A 349 -9.44 12.97 -4.31
CA PRO A 349 -8.96 12.17 -5.45
C PRO A 349 -8.82 10.65 -5.22
N ALA A 350 -9.24 10.12 -4.08
CA ALA A 350 -9.00 8.72 -3.72
C ALA A 350 -10.24 7.82 -3.73
N GLY A 351 -11.48 8.32 -3.61
CA GLY A 351 -12.70 7.49 -3.74
C GLY A 351 -12.80 6.23 -2.85
N VAL A 352 -11.90 6.09 -1.86
CA VAL A 352 -11.76 4.93 -0.96
C VAL A 352 -11.92 5.41 0.46
N SER A 353 -12.76 4.73 1.25
CA SER A 353 -12.87 4.97 2.68
C SER A 353 -12.51 3.72 3.47
N LEU A 354 -11.56 3.88 4.40
CA LEU A 354 -11.00 2.77 5.16
C LEU A 354 -10.79 3.18 6.61
N THR A 355 -11.38 2.44 7.53
CA THR A 355 -11.18 2.63 8.97
C THR A 355 -10.31 1.53 9.56
N TYR A 356 -9.20 1.95 10.16
CA TYR A 356 -8.29 1.11 10.93
C TYR A 356 -8.74 1.07 12.39
N TRP A 357 -8.97 -0.13 12.93
CA TRP A 357 -9.30 -0.32 14.33
C TRP A 357 -8.01 -0.48 15.17
N MET A 358 -7.52 0.64 15.71
CA MET A 358 -6.20 0.70 16.36
C MET A 358 -6.15 -0.05 17.68
N ASN A 359 -7.30 -0.25 18.35
CA ASN A 359 -7.40 -1.14 19.50
C ASN A 359 -6.92 -2.55 19.17
N LEU A 360 -7.31 -3.07 18.00
CA LEU A 360 -6.89 -4.40 17.54
C LEU A 360 -5.45 -4.37 17.01
N LEU A 361 -5.13 -3.38 16.17
CA LEU A 361 -3.85 -3.31 15.45
C LEU A 361 -2.66 -3.09 16.38
N GLN A 362 -2.80 -2.22 17.39
CA GLN A 362 -1.74 -1.84 18.33
C GLN A 362 -1.98 -2.35 19.75
N HIS A 363 -2.96 -3.25 19.96
CA HIS A 363 -3.31 -3.79 21.28
C HIS A 363 -3.69 -2.70 22.30
N ILE A 364 -4.33 -1.62 21.85
CA ILE A 364 -4.77 -0.52 22.71
C ILE A 364 -6.04 -0.93 23.46
N PRO A 365 -6.05 -1.01 24.80
CA PRO A 365 -7.20 -1.52 25.55
C PRO A 365 -8.44 -0.62 25.40
N GLU A 366 -9.47 -1.10 24.69
CA GLU A 366 -10.71 -0.36 24.46
C GLU A 366 -11.45 -0.03 25.77
N SER A 367 -11.32 -0.87 26.80
CA SER A 367 -11.88 -0.60 28.14
C SER A 367 -11.29 0.64 28.81
N LYS A 368 -10.07 1.05 28.42
CA LYS A 368 -9.35 2.20 28.99
C LYS A 368 -9.42 3.44 28.10
N PHE A 369 -9.44 3.26 26.79
CA PHE A 369 -9.33 4.35 25.81
C PHE A 369 -10.60 4.58 24.98
N GLY A 370 -11.60 3.70 25.08
CA GLY A 370 -12.69 3.63 24.13
C GLY A 370 -12.21 3.23 22.72
N PRO A 371 -13.04 3.47 21.69
CA PRO A 371 -12.66 3.26 20.31
C PRO A 371 -11.52 4.20 19.91
N VAL A 372 -10.43 3.60 19.41
CA VAL A 372 -9.30 4.33 18.82
C VAL A 372 -9.26 3.95 17.36
N LEU A 373 -9.62 4.90 16.50
CA LEU A 373 -9.85 4.68 15.08
C LEU A 373 -8.97 5.63 14.27
N VAL A 374 -8.45 5.13 13.16
CA VAL A 374 -7.89 5.96 12.10
C VAL A 374 -8.72 5.75 10.84
N THR A 375 -9.43 6.76 10.36
CA THR A 375 -10.19 6.65 9.10
C THR A 375 -9.55 7.50 8.02
N MET A 376 -9.31 6.86 6.88
CA MET A 376 -8.83 7.48 5.67
C MET A 376 -10.00 7.76 4.72
N ASN A 377 -10.02 8.98 4.18
CA ASN A 377 -11.06 9.59 3.34
C ASN A 377 -12.49 9.14 3.74
N PRO A 378 -12.95 9.50 4.95
CA PRO A 378 -14.26 9.08 5.39
C PRO A 378 -15.36 9.65 4.46
N PRO A 379 -16.50 8.94 4.27
CA PRO A 379 -17.62 9.43 3.47
C PRO A 379 -18.19 10.76 4.00
N HIS A 380 -18.01 11.03 5.29
CA HIS A 380 -18.31 12.27 5.99
C HIS A 380 -17.23 12.52 7.04
N GLU A 381 -16.90 13.78 7.37
CA GLU A 381 -15.92 14.04 8.42
C GLU A 381 -16.43 13.48 9.77
N PRO A 382 -15.54 12.87 10.60
CA PRO A 382 -15.92 12.43 11.94
C PRO A 382 -16.38 13.61 12.80
N ALA A 383 -17.23 13.34 13.78
CA ALA A 383 -17.70 14.38 14.69
C ALA A 383 -16.53 15.15 15.34
N PRO A 384 -16.52 16.50 15.33
CA PRO A 384 -15.37 17.28 15.79
C PRO A 384 -14.93 16.97 17.22
N GLU A 385 -15.89 16.73 18.13
CA GLU A 385 -15.64 16.40 19.53
C GLU A 385 -15.02 15.00 19.74
N LYS A 386 -15.09 14.15 18.72
CA LYS A 386 -14.48 12.80 18.72
C LYS A 386 -13.16 12.76 17.95
N THR A 387 -12.70 13.87 17.40
CA THR A 387 -11.54 13.95 16.51
C THR A 387 -10.35 14.55 17.22
N GLN A 388 -9.19 13.89 17.14
CA GLN A 388 -7.94 14.30 17.80
C GLN A 388 -6.79 14.58 16.82
N GLY A 389 -6.97 14.29 15.53
CA GLY A 389 -5.98 14.63 14.50
C GLY A 389 -6.52 14.51 13.08
N LYS A 390 -5.98 15.33 12.18
CA LYS A 390 -6.23 15.32 10.74
C LYS A 390 -4.89 15.45 10.01
N PHE A 391 -4.62 14.53 9.11
CA PHE A 391 -3.33 14.41 8.41
C PHE A 391 -3.57 14.24 6.92
N ILE A 392 -2.65 14.78 6.10
CA ILE A 392 -2.67 14.60 4.65
C ILE A 392 -1.46 13.76 4.26
N TYR A 393 -1.71 12.66 3.56
CA TYR A 393 -0.73 11.74 3.04
C TYR A 393 -0.83 11.68 1.51
N ARG A 394 0.28 11.34 0.84
CA ARG A 394 0.33 11.17 -0.61
C ARG A 394 0.77 9.76 -0.93
N HIS A 395 -0.11 8.97 -1.53
CA HIS A 395 0.18 7.59 -1.91
C HIS A 395 0.55 7.51 -3.39
N PRO A 396 1.55 6.71 -3.79
CA PRO A 396 1.90 6.50 -5.19
C PRO A 396 0.74 5.88 -5.99
N LEU A 397 0.57 6.32 -7.23
CA LEU A 397 -0.34 5.71 -8.19
C LEU A 397 0.40 4.68 -9.07
N TYR A 398 -0.22 3.52 -9.24
CA TYR A 398 0.33 2.37 -9.96
C TYR A 398 -0.35 2.20 -11.30
N THR A 399 0.12 2.96 -12.28
CA THR A 399 -0.29 2.82 -13.69
C THR A 399 0.68 1.89 -14.43
N PRO A 400 0.32 1.38 -15.62
CA PRO A 400 1.25 0.60 -16.45
C PRO A 400 2.52 1.39 -16.78
N ALA A 401 2.40 2.72 -16.99
CA ALA A 401 3.54 3.60 -17.20
C ALA A 401 4.47 3.65 -15.99
N ALA A 402 3.93 3.80 -14.77
CA ALA A 402 4.72 3.79 -13.54
C ALA A 402 5.47 2.46 -13.38
N VAL A 403 4.82 1.32 -13.61
CA VAL A 403 5.44 -0.01 -13.50
C VAL A 403 6.55 -0.20 -14.54
N ARG A 404 6.36 0.25 -15.78
CA ARG A 404 7.45 0.24 -16.79
C ARG A 404 8.63 1.11 -16.36
N SER A 405 8.38 2.30 -15.83
CA SER A 405 9.43 3.18 -15.33
C SER A 405 10.19 2.59 -14.15
N GLN A 406 9.54 1.82 -13.26
CA GLN A 406 10.23 1.10 -12.17
C GLN A 406 11.32 0.17 -12.71
N ASN A 407 11.03 -0.60 -13.77
CA ASN A 407 11.99 -1.52 -14.40
C ASN A 407 13.17 -0.79 -15.06
N ARG A 408 13.01 0.49 -15.36
CA ARG A 408 14.01 1.33 -16.03
C ARG A 408 14.79 2.22 -15.07
N MET A 409 14.49 2.20 -13.77
CA MET A 409 15.18 3.03 -12.78
C MET A 409 16.70 2.87 -12.80
N GLY A 410 17.21 1.67 -13.10
CA GLY A 410 18.65 1.42 -13.23
C GLY A 410 19.35 2.28 -14.30
N GLU A 411 18.62 2.81 -15.29
CA GLU A 411 19.17 3.64 -16.35
C GLU A 411 19.58 5.05 -15.89
N ILE A 412 19.05 5.53 -14.77
CA ILE A 412 19.25 6.90 -14.27
C ILE A 412 19.98 6.97 -12.93
N GLN A 413 20.21 5.83 -12.27
CA GLN A 413 20.85 5.76 -10.96
C GLN A 413 22.31 6.22 -11.00
N ASN A 414 22.72 6.96 -9.98
CA ASN A 414 24.10 7.43 -9.77
C ASN A 414 24.67 8.21 -10.96
N THR A 415 23.80 8.92 -11.70
CA THR A 415 24.22 9.75 -12.83
C THR A 415 24.48 11.17 -12.35
N SER A 416 25.71 11.65 -12.56
CA SER A 416 26.15 12.99 -12.10
C SER A 416 25.94 13.24 -10.60
N GLY A 417 26.19 12.22 -9.76
CA GLY A 417 26.12 12.35 -8.30
C GLY A 417 24.71 12.39 -7.73
N ILE A 418 23.69 11.96 -8.48
CA ILE A 418 22.29 11.89 -8.00
C ILE A 418 21.82 10.44 -8.00
N SER A 419 21.14 10.03 -6.94
CA SER A 419 20.46 8.73 -6.83
C SER A 419 19.03 8.90 -6.37
N TYR A 420 18.17 7.95 -6.75
CA TYR A 420 16.74 8.02 -6.53
C TYR A 420 16.27 6.83 -5.68
N CYS A 421 15.53 7.08 -4.62
CA CYS A 421 14.92 6.01 -3.82
C CYS A 421 13.57 6.46 -3.25
N GLY A 422 12.76 5.49 -2.85
CA GLY A 422 11.41 5.77 -2.36
C GLY A 422 10.52 4.55 -2.50
N ALA A 423 9.40 4.54 -1.77
CA ALA A 423 8.45 3.42 -1.82
C ALA A 423 7.86 3.21 -3.24
N TRP A 424 7.78 4.30 -4.02
CA TRP A 424 7.31 4.33 -5.39
C TRP A 424 8.21 3.57 -6.39
N THR A 425 9.41 3.11 -5.99
CA THR A 425 10.26 2.28 -6.86
C THR A 425 9.83 0.80 -6.92
N LYS A 426 8.92 0.37 -6.04
CA LYS A 426 8.29 -0.98 -6.04
C LYS A 426 6.82 -0.85 -5.63
N TYR A 427 6.28 -1.71 -4.76
CA TYR A 427 4.84 -1.79 -4.47
C TYR A 427 4.26 -0.67 -3.59
N GLY A 428 5.10 0.23 -3.05
CA GLY A 428 4.62 1.40 -2.30
C GLY A 428 4.61 1.20 -0.79
N PHE A 429 5.17 0.10 -0.31
CA PHE A 429 5.18 -0.25 1.11
C PHE A 429 6.43 0.26 1.82
N HIS A 430 6.40 0.17 3.15
CA HIS A 430 7.50 0.64 3.98
C HIS A 430 8.82 -0.10 3.72
N GLU A 431 8.76 -1.42 3.46
CA GLU A 431 9.94 -2.19 3.05
C GLU A 431 10.51 -1.69 1.73
N ASP A 432 9.65 -1.37 0.76
CA ASP A 432 10.09 -0.90 -0.56
C ASP A 432 10.85 0.42 -0.44
N GLY A 433 10.32 1.35 0.36
CA GLY A 433 11.00 2.61 0.66
C GLY A 433 12.28 2.38 1.45
N PHE A 434 12.21 1.69 2.58
CA PHE A 434 13.37 1.46 3.45
C PHE A 434 14.50 0.75 2.71
N SER A 435 14.20 -0.36 2.02
CA SER A 435 15.20 -1.16 1.29
C SER A 435 15.76 -0.43 0.07
N SER A 436 15.00 0.42 -0.64
CA SER A 436 15.57 1.23 -1.73
C SER A 436 16.59 2.25 -1.22
N GLY A 437 16.35 2.84 -0.04
CA GLY A 437 17.32 3.68 0.66
C GLY A 437 18.60 2.94 1.03
N LEU A 438 18.47 1.74 1.62
CA LEU A 438 19.61 0.87 1.90
C LEU A 438 20.41 0.56 0.63
N LYS A 439 19.72 0.22 -0.46
CA LYS A 439 20.35 -0.17 -1.73
C LYS A 439 21.18 0.96 -2.33
N VAL A 440 20.67 2.21 -2.33
CA VAL A 440 21.43 3.38 -2.77
C VAL A 440 22.69 3.58 -1.92
N ALA A 441 22.58 3.46 -0.59
CA ALA A 441 23.73 3.60 0.30
C ALA A 441 24.79 2.51 0.06
N ILE A 442 24.38 1.27 -0.19
CA ILE A 442 25.29 0.14 -0.48
C ILE A 442 25.96 0.33 -1.83
N ASP A 443 25.17 0.47 -2.89
CA ASP A 443 25.65 0.38 -4.27
C ASP A 443 26.48 1.60 -4.68
N HIS A 444 26.09 2.79 -4.23
CA HIS A 444 26.68 4.04 -4.73
C HIS A 444 27.62 4.71 -3.73
N LEU A 445 27.54 4.33 -2.46
CA LEU A 445 28.22 5.01 -1.34
C LEU A 445 28.98 4.03 -0.42
N GLY A 446 29.01 2.74 -0.74
CA GLY A 446 29.87 1.77 -0.06
C GLY A 446 29.44 1.43 1.38
N ALA A 447 28.20 1.70 1.76
CA ALA A 447 27.67 1.24 3.04
C ALA A 447 27.66 -0.29 3.10
N THR A 448 27.96 -0.83 4.29
CA THR A 448 27.77 -2.26 4.58
C THR A 448 26.61 -2.43 5.56
N LEU A 449 25.94 -3.58 5.58
CA LEU A 449 24.86 -3.83 6.55
C LEU A 449 25.32 -4.87 7.57
N PRO A 450 24.84 -4.80 8.83
CA PRO A 450 25.10 -5.82 9.84
C PRO A 450 24.32 -7.13 9.59
N PHE A 451 23.61 -7.23 8.46
CA PHE A 451 22.84 -8.37 8.02
C PHE A 451 22.82 -8.43 6.49
N GLU A 452 22.53 -9.62 5.95
CA GLU A 452 22.33 -9.80 4.51
C GLU A 452 21.09 -9.05 4.02
N PHE A 453 21.28 -8.22 2.98
CA PHE A 453 20.19 -7.56 2.28
C PHE A 453 19.35 -8.59 1.52
N LYS A 454 18.02 -8.51 1.64
CA LYS A 454 17.10 -9.40 0.91
C LYS A 454 16.13 -8.62 0.04
N ASP A 455 16.07 -8.92 -1.25
CA ASP A 455 15.04 -8.34 -2.11
C ASP A 455 13.67 -8.96 -1.81
N SER A 456 12.70 -8.11 -1.45
CA SER A 456 11.31 -8.50 -1.15
C SER A 456 10.46 -8.75 -2.41
N THR A 457 10.90 -8.29 -3.59
CA THR A 457 10.12 -8.34 -4.85
C THR A 457 9.67 -9.76 -5.21
N PHE A 458 10.53 -10.74 -4.99
CA PHE A 458 10.28 -12.16 -5.24
C PHE A 458 10.47 -12.98 -3.95
N SER A 459 9.94 -12.47 -2.83
CA SER A 459 10.05 -13.12 -1.51
C SER A 459 9.55 -14.57 -1.49
N ARG A 460 8.65 -14.95 -2.40
CA ARG A 460 8.14 -16.32 -2.60
C ARG A 460 8.67 -17.03 -3.86
N GLY A 461 9.68 -16.47 -4.52
CA GLY A 461 10.21 -16.94 -5.81
C GLY A 461 9.55 -16.26 -7.01
N LYS A 462 9.89 -16.72 -8.22
CA LYS A 462 9.39 -16.16 -9.48
C LYS A 462 8.10 -16.79 -9.97
N ALA A 463 7.83 -18.04 -9.63
CA ALA A 463 6.65 -18.76 -10.07
C ALA A 463 6.06 -19.58 -8.90
N PRO A 464 4.73 -19.65 -8.76
CA PRO A 464 4.08 -20.51 -7.80
C PRO A 464 4.33 -21.98 -8.11
N GLN A 465 4.54 -22.77 -7.05
CA GLN A 465 4.60 -24.22 -7.12
C GLN A 465 3.33 -24.77 -6.47
N LEU A 466 2.47 -25.39 -7.29
CA LEU A 466 1.20 -25.94 -6.83
C LEU A 466 1.44 -27.32 -6.20
N ASN A 467 0.80 -27.58 -5.07
CA ASN A 467 0.83 -28.90 -4.43
C ASN A 467 -0.41 -29.73 -4.81
N MET A 468 -0.47 -30.99 -4.36
CA MET A 468 -1.59 -31.88 -4.64
C MET A 468 -2.95 -31.33 -4.17
N MET A 469 -2.97 -30.59 -3.06
CA MET A 469 -4.20 -29.96 -2.54
C MET A 469 -4.66 -28.83 -3.46
N ASP A 470 -3.75 -28.00 -3.96
CA ASP A 470 -4.09 -26.96 -4.94
C ASP A 470 -4.70 -27.57 -6.20
N HIS A 471 -4.12 -28.66 -6.72
CA HIS A 471 -4.68 -29.39 -7.85
C HIS A 471 -6.07 -29.96 -7.56
N ALA A 472 -6.29 -30.56 -6.38
CA ALA A 472 -7.59 -31.07 -5.98
C ALA A 472 -8.66 -29.96 -5.93
N VAL A 473 -8.34 -28.80 -5.36
CA VAL A 473 -9.23 -27.63 -5.33
C VAL A 473 -9.51 -27.12 -6.73
N ARG A 474 -8.49 -26.96 -7.58
CA ARG A 474 -8.65 -26.53 -8.98
C ARG A 474 -9.58 -27.49 -9.74
N THR A 475 -9.40 -28.80 -9.59
CA THR A 475 -10.28 -29.80 -10.19
C THR A 475 -11.72 -29.63 -9.71
N ALA A 476 -11.95 -29.46 -8.40
CA ALA A 476 -13.29 -29.23 -7.85
C ALA A 476 -13.94 -27.96 -8.42
N VAL A 477 -13.19 -26.85 -8.50
CA VAL A 477 -13.68 -25.59 -9.10
C VAL A 477 -14.06 -25.80 -10.57
N ILE A 478 -13.22 -26.46 -11.36
CA ILE A 478 -13.50 -26.76 -12.78
C ILE A 478 -14.77 -27.61 -12.93
N TRP A 479 -14.95 -28.63 -12.08
CA TRP A 479 -16.15 -29.46 -12.08
C TRP A 479 -17.41 -28.63 -11.78
N ILE A 480 -17.36 -27.77 -10.78
CA ILE A 480 -18.47 -26.87 -10.43
C ILE A 480 -18.80 -25.93 -11.60
N MET A 481 -17.78 -25.35 -12.24
CA MET A 481 -17.97 -24.47 -13.41
C MET A 481 -18.62 -25.23 -14.57
N LYS A 482 -18.09 -26.41 -14.93
CA LYS A 482 -18.64 -27.24 -16.01
C LYS A 482 -20.07 -27.67 -15.72
N PHE A 483 -20.37 -28.04 -14.47
CA PHE A 483 -21.72 -28.38 -14.04
C PHE A 483 -22.66 -27.18 -14.18
N ALA A 484 -22.25 -25.99 -13.70
CA ALA A 484 -23.03 -24.77 -13.84
C ALA A 484 -23.29 -24.40 -15.31
N SER A 485 -22.27 -24.51 -16.18
CA SER A 485 -22.41 -24.30 -17.62
C SER A 485 -23.35 -25.32 -18.27
N LEU A 486 -23.28 -26.60 -17.87
CA LEU A 486 -24.19 -27.64 -18.36
C LEU A 486 -25.64 -27.37 -17.94
N VAL A 487 -25.85 -26.97 -16.68
CA VAL A 487 -27.16 -26.59 -16.16
C VAL A 487 -27.70 -25.36 -16.91
N SER A 488 -26.88 -24.33 -17.09
CA SER A 488 -27.24 -23.14 -17.87
C SER A 488 -27.59 -23.48 -19.32
N PHE A 489 -26.81 -24.36 -19.95
CA PHE A 489 -27.09 -24.84 -21.31
C PHE A 489 -28.43 -25.57 -21.36
N PHE A 490 -28.70 -26.47 -20.41
CA PHE A 490 -29.97 -27.18 -20.31
C PHE A 490 -31.17 -26.23 -20.16
N PHE A 491 -31.05 -25.21 -19.32
CA PHE A 491 -32.11 -24.19 -19.17
C PHE A 491 -32.24 -23.26 -20.38
N SER A 492 -31.17 -23.07 -21.16
CA SER A 492 -31.22 -22.30 -22.41
C SER A 492 -31.88 -23.04 -23.58
N LEU A 493 -32.14 -24.35 -23.44
CA LEU A 493 -32.83 -25.12 -24.47
C LEU A 493 -34.26 -24.58 -24.65
N PRO A 494 -34.71 -24.29 -25.88
CA PRO A 494 -36.00 -23.61 -26.12
C PRO A 494 -37.22 -24.22 -25.41
N PRO A 495 -37.39 -25.57 -25.35
CA PRO A 495 -38.52 -26.16 -24.65
C PRO A 495 -38.48 -25.92 -23.14
N VAL A 496 -37.28 -25.95 -22.55
CA VAL A 496 -37.07 -25.77 -21.11
C VAL A 496 -37.24 -24.30 -20.73
N ALA A 497 -36.65 -23.38 -21.51
CA ALA A 497 -36.80 -21.95 -21.34
C ALA A 497 -38.29 -21.53 -21.43
N PHE A 498 -39.04 -22.08 -22.38
CA PHE A 498 -40.47 -21.84 -22.52
C PHE A 498 -41.26 -22.31 -21.29
N MET A 499 -41.05 -23.56 -20.86
CA MET A 499 -41.71 -24.10 -19.66
C MET A 499 -41.36 -23.32 -18.39
N LEU A 500 -40.10 -22.90 -18.25
CA LEU A 500 -39.64 -22.09 -17.13
C LEU A 500 -40.33 -20.71 -17.14
N SER A 501 -40.45 -20.07 -18.30
CA SER A 501 -41.15 -18.79 -18.45
C SER A 501 -42.63 -18.87 -18.03
N ILE A 502 -43.31 -19.98 -18.38
CA ILE A 502 -44.69 -20.24 -17.96
C ILE A 502 -44.76 -20.40 -16.44
N PHE A 503 -43.88 -21.21 -15.87
CA PHE A 503 -43.84 -21.46 -14.43
C PHE A 503 -43.58 -20.19 -13.62
N LEU A 504 -42.61 -19.36 -14.04
CA LEU A 504 -42.31 -18.09 -13.40
C LEU A 504 -43.47 -17.08 -13.56
N GLY A 505 -44.14 -17.09 -14.72
CA GLY A 505 -45.36 -16.29 -14.93
C GLY A 505 -46.53 -16.71 -14.05
N VAL A 506 -46.67 -18.00 -13.75
CA VAL A 506 -47.66 -18.52 -12.78
C VAL A 506 -47.30 -18.12 -11.35
N LEU A 507 -46.02 -18.22 -10.96
CA LEU A 507 -45.55 -17.77 -9.65
C LEU A 507 -45.81 -16.28 -9.40
N ASP A 508 -45.57 -15.42 -10.39
CA ASP A 508 -45.85 -13.99 -10.29
C ASP A 508 -47.37 -13.73 -10.20
N ARG A 509 -48.18 -14.37 -11.05
CA ARG A 509 -49.64 -14.16 -11.06
C ARG A 509 -50.37 -14.72 -9.84
N VAL A 510 -49.96 -15.89 -9.33
CA VAL A 510 -50.68 -16.60 -8.27
C VAL A 510 -50.15 -16.24 -6.89
N PHE A 511 -48.84 -16.04 -6.76
CA PHE A 511 -48.18 -15.85 -5.47
C PHE A 511 -47.49 -14.48 -5.33
N GLY A 512 -47.49 -13.65 -6.39
CA GLY A 512 -46.80 -12.35 -6.37
C GLY A 512 -45.28 -12.45 -6.31
N ILE A 513 -44.70 -13.61 -6.62
CA ILE A 513 -43.26 -13.85 -6.51
C ILE A 513 -42.60 -13.54 -7.86
N LYS A 514 -41.92 -12.38 -7.94
CA LYS A 514 -41.08 -12.02 -9.09
C LYS A 514 -39.69 -12.62 -8.94
N VAL A 515 -39.38 -13.61 -9.77
CA VAL A 515 -38.04 -14.17 -9.92
C VAL A 515 -37.40 -13.60 -11.19
N LYS A 516 -36.29 -12.88 -11.06
CA LYS A 516 -35.43 -12.52 -12.20
C LYS A 516 -34.47 -13.68 -12.46
N LEU A 517 -34.39 -14.11 -13.71
CA LEU A 517 -33.31 -14.97 -14.20
C LEU A 517 -32.15 -14.03 -14.56
N ASP A 518 -31.17 -13.90 -13.67
CA ASP A 518 -29.87 -13.28 -13.97
C ASP A 518 -28.82 -14.36 -14.24
#